data_AF-A0A7Z0PSI0-F1
#
_entry.id   AF-A0A7Z0PSI0-F1
#
_cell.length_a   1.000
_cell.length_b   1.000
_cell.length_c   1.000
_cell.angle_alpha   90.00
_cell.angle_beta   90.00
_cell.angle_gamma   90.00
#
_symmetry.space_group_name_H-M   'P 1'
#
loop_
_entity.id
_entity.type
_entity.pdbx_description
1 polymer ?
#
loop_
_entity_poly.entity_id
_entity_poly.type
_entity_poly.pdbx_seq_one_letter_code
_entity_poly.pdbx_strand_id
1 'polypeptide(L)'
;MRYLFGGIADYVIAPGEANVATLTAGVTVTAWDAATGGTQHTDLLGADGVSPILGGALTTDDDGAIPEFFGPDGVSSLYLDANGGSGPRRRTLTTDLTGALSDASSDAIAKSTATTRGDLLVADASASVVRLGVGGLGETLVADPASAAGVRWGSWWRRRDMPDQALADSLYSGAAPTITTTQTTTPTSGYIRYSPAPIALTGTDVRGPYTWAGAGNFAAGTVAPDTNYVLPLSRYPNTYASGQSHWSVEFGTDAQVMQVRFKYISTASMYRLSVDGRKVTDLMQSSGGTTAGSGHMLTIDLGSAAPRRIRLDFTTMPFGGVYLPPSASMWQVMHRGGRFMALCDSIGDGSNQNTGAGQGTWVHRTGRLLGSTDVWEQGRGGTGYITPGTTATFGTRAPIDVIPWAPDRLVIWGGYNDNSGSQSAIAAAATDLYAVIRAGLPKAQVLVAGCWAPTGSPATSIINTDETLRSAAASAGYPFVSPVTGNIYDATGNLAAEQGPWIRAGQVAAYIGADAVHPTDAGHVYLARRMVAAYAATLPA
;
A
#
# COMPACT_ATOMS: atom_id res chain seq x y z
N MET A 1 48.84 2.76 -17.93
CA MET A 1 49.14 1.38 -18.37
C MET A 1 49.92 1.45 -19.69
N ARG A 2 51.01 0.67 -19.84
CA ARG A 2 51.74 0.51 -21.11
C ARG A 2 51.05 -0.55 -21.97
N TYR A 3 51.20 -0.43 -23.27
CA TYR A 3 50.59 -1.33 -24.25
C TYR A 3 51.66 -1.96 -25.15
N LEU A 4 51.40 -3.19 -25.59
CA LEU A 4 52.20 -3.96 -26.52
C LEU A 4 51.95 -3.50 -27.97
N PHE A 5 53.04 -3.44 -28.72
CA PHE A 5 53.11 -3.10 -30.14
C PHE A 5 54.00 -4.11 -30.86
N GLY A 6 53.94 -4.16 -32.19
CA GLY A 6 54.68 -5.14 -33.01
C GLY A 6 53.96 -6.49 -33.13
N GLY A 7 54.56 -7.43 -33.87
CA GLY A 7 54.03 -8.78 -34.07
C GLY A 7 54.08 -9.27 -35.52
N ILE A 8 53.32 -10.33 -35.84
CA ILE A 8 53.37 -11.12 -37.10
C ILE A 8 53.11 -10.35 -38.41
N ALA A 9 52.79 -9.05 -38.37
CA ALA A 9 52.44 -8.25 -39.55
C ALA A 9 53.29 -6.98 -39.73
N ASP A 10 54.21 -6.69 -38.80
CA ASP A 10 55.01 -5.47 -38.83
C ASP A 10 56.41 -5.78 -39.38
N TYR A 11 56.60 -5.52 -40.67
CA TYR A 11 57.87 -5.74 -41.37
C TYR A 11 58.43 -4.45 -41.96
N VAL A 12 59.75 -4.33 -41.95
CA VAL A 12 60.44 -3.32 -42.75
C VAL A 12 60.69 -3.88 -44.14
N ILE A 13 60.23 -3.16 -45.16
CA ILE A 13 60.46 -3.50 -46.57
C ILE A 13 61.27 -2.43 -47.28
N ALA A 14 62.11 -2.86 -48.22
CA ALA A 14 62.83 -2.00 -49.15
C ALA A 14 62.56 -2.45 -50.61
N PRO A 15 62.72 -1.55 -51.60
CA PRO A 15 62.67 -1.94 -53.00
C PRO A 15 63.88 -2.81 -53.37
N GLY A 16 63.63 -4.04 -53.80
CA GLY A 16 64.62 -4.96 -54.35
C GLY A 16 64.73 -4.88 -55.87
N GLU A 17 65.37 -5.88 -56.48
CA GLU A 17 65.49 -5.97 -57.94
C GLU A 17 64.13 -5.94 -58.63
N ALA A 18 64.04 -5.23 -59.76
CA ALA A 18 62.81 -5.04 -60.53
C ALA A 18 61.61 -4.48 -59.71
N ASN A 19 61.87 -3.71 -58.64
CA ASN A 19 60.85 -3.14 -57.73
C ASN A 19 60.04 -4.17 -56.93
N VAL A 20 60.58 -5.36 -56.68
CA VAL A 20 59.96 -6.33 -55.77
C VAL A 20 60.19 -5.92 -54.32
N ALA A 21 59.14 -5.88 -53.49
CA ALA A 21 59.28 -5.60 -52.06
C ALA A 21 60.09 -6.71 -51.38
N THR A 22 61.20 -6.34 -50.74
CA THR A 22 62.10 -7.26 -50.04
C THR A 22 62.09 -6.92 -48.55
N LEU A 23 61.98 -7.95 -47.70
CA LEU A 23 62.07 -7.81 -46.24
C LEU A 23 63.51 -7.43 -45.86
N THR A 24 63.67 -6.49 -44.93
CA THR A 24 64.98 -5.93 -44.60
C THR A 24 65.35 -6.23 -43.16
N ALA A 25 66.33 -7.12 -42.96
CA ALA A 25 66.87 -7.49 -41.66
C ALA A 25 67.80 -6.41 -41.08
N GLY A 26 67.90 -6.34 -39.75
CA GLY A 26 68.84 -5.48 -39.04
C GLY A 26 68.58 -3.98 -39.16
N VAL A 27 67.38 -3.56 -39.56
CA VAL A 27 67.03 -2.14 -39.70
C VAL A 27 66.68 -1.56 -38.34
N THR A 28 67.27 -0.42 -38.01
CA THR A 28 66.87 0.35 -36.82
C THR A 28 65.54 1.06 -37.06
N VAL A 29 64.56 0.77 -36.21
CA VAL A 29 63.25 1.40 -36.21
C VAL A 29 63.08 2.24 -34.95
N THR A 30 62.61 3.48 -35.11
CA THR A 30 62.34 4.39 -33.99
C THR A 30 60.86 4.74 -33.91
N ALA A 31 60.35 4.95 -32.69
CA ALA A 31 58.94 5.27 -32.42
C ALA A 31 58.73 6.76 -32.15
N TRP A 32 57.63 7.34 -32.65
CA TRP A 32 57.37 8.79 -32.59
C TRP A 32 55.90 9.12 -32.33
N ASP A 33 55.64 10.31 -31.80
CA ASP A 33 54.30 10.83 -31.52
C ASP A 33 53.56 11.39 -32.76
N ALA A 34 54.26 11.59 -33.89
CA ALA A 34 53.73 12.18 -35.11
C ALA A 34 54.30 11.55 -36.40
N ALA A 35 53.50 11.62 -37.48
CA ALA A 35 53.85 11.09 -38.81
C ALA A 35 55.06 11.78 -39.46
N THR A 36 55.26 13.07 -39.14
CA THR A 36 56.38 13.92 -39.58
C THR A 36 56.75 14.87 -38.43
N GLY A 37 58.03 15.12 -38.19
CA GLY A 37 58.48 15.96 -37.05
C GLY A 37 58.34 15.23 -35.71
N GLY A 38 57.77 15.88 -34.69
CA GLY A 38 57.42 15.23 -33.42
C GLY A 38 58.60 14.90 -32.50
N THR A 39 58.29 14.19 -31.40
CA THR A 39 59.25 13.72 -30.40
C THR A 39 59.40 12.21 -30.49
N GLN A 40 60.64 11.72 -30.45
CA GLN A 40 60.91 10.29 -30.39
C GLN A 40 60.53 9.74 -29.01
N HIS A 41 59.83 8.61 -29.00
CA HIS A 41 59.65 7.81 -27.79
C HIS A 41 60.89 6.96 -27.56
N THR A 42 61.69 7.35 -26.56
CA THR A 42 62.86 6.59 -26.10
C THR A 42 62.54 5.67 -24.92
N ASP A 43 61.37 5.85 -24.31
CA ASP A 43 60.87 5.05 -23.19
C ASP A 43 60.08 3.82 -23.70
N LEU A 44 60.81 2.88 -24.31
CA LEU A 44 60.26 1.61 -24.79
C LEU A 44 60.81 0.46 -23.94
N LEU A 45 60.01 -0.59 -23.74
CA LEU A 45 60.44 -1.84 -23.08
C LEU A 45 60.34 -3.01 -24.05
N GLY A 46 61.19 -4.03 -23.88
CA GLY A 46 61.11 -5.28 -24.64
C GLY A 46 59.83 -6.05 -24.35
N ALA A 47 59.59 -7.14 -25.10
CA ALA A 47 58.40 -7.99 -24.95
C ALA A 47 58.21 -8.59 -23.54
N ASP A 48 59.26 -8.61 -22.71
CA ASP A 48 59.17 -9.02 -21.31
C ASP A 48 58.48 -7.98 -20.40
N GLY A 49 58.22 -6.78 -20.91
CA GLY A 49 57.57 -5.68 -20.20
C GLY A 49 58.45 -5.04 -19.11
N VAL A 50 59.73 -5.38 -19.02
CA VAL A 50 60.63 -4.91 -17.94
C VAL A 50 61.96 -4.39 -18.48
N SER A 51 62.50 -4.98 -19.55
CA SER A 51 63.80 -4.63 -20.10
C SER A 51 63.74 -3.34 -20.93
N PRO A 52 64.47 -2.26 -20.59
CA PRO A 52 64.49 -1.04 -21.39
C PRO A 52 65.14 -1.23 -22.76
N ILE A 53 64.52 -0.70 -23.81
CA ILE A 53 65.12 -0.63 -25.15
C ILE A 53 65.90 0.68 -25.25
N LEU A 54 67.22 0.57 -25.13
CA LEU A 54 68.11 1.72 -25.07
C LEU A 54 67.95 2.63 -26.31
N GLY A 55 67.71 3.92 -26.05
CA GLY A 55 67.52 4.92 -27.09
C GLY A 55 66.24 4.78 -27.92
N GLY A 56 65.31 3.89 -27.55
CA GLY A 56 64.10 3.62 -28.33
C GLY A 56 64.38 3.08 -29.74
N ALA A 57 65.51 2.38 -29.89
CA ALA A 57 65.98 1.83 -31.15
C ALA A 57 65.63 0.34 -31.24
N LEU A 58 64.51 0.03 -31.90
CA LEU A 58 64.13 -1.33 -32.25
C LEU A 58 65.01 -1.80 -33.41
N THR A 59 65.34 -3.08 -33.48
CA THR A 59 66.08 -3.65 -34.63
C THR A 59 65.26 -4.78 -35.22
N THR A 60 65.04 -4.77 -36.53
CA THR A 60 64.35 -5.87 -37.19
C THR A 60 65.15 -7.17 -37.12
N ASP A 61 64.47 -8.29 -36.99
CA ASP A 61 65.08 -9.62 -36.98
C ASP A 61 65.57 -10.06 -38.38
N ASP A 62 66.07 -11.30 -38.48
CA ASP A 62 66.61 -11.88 -39.71
C ASP A 62 65.58 -11.97 -40.86
N ASP A 63 64.28 -11.95 -40.53
CA ASP A 63 63.17 -11.95 -41.49
C ASP A 63 62.61 -10.54 -41.72
N GLY A 64 63.24 -9.50 -41.17
CA GLY A 64 62.82 -8.11 -41.29
C GLY A 64 61.61 -7.72 -40.45
N ALA A 65 61.20 -8.57 -39.51
CA ALA A 65 60.09 -8.30 -38.61
C ALA A 65 60.51 -7.36 -37.48
N ILE A 66 59.63 -6.44 -37.09
CA ILE A 66 59.83 -5.57 -35.93
C ILE A 66 59.48 -6.38 -34.68
N PRO A 67 60.39 -6.47 -33.68
CA PRO A 67 60.13 -7.23 -32.46
C PRO A 67 58.96 -6.63 -31.69
N GLU A 68 58.26 -7.47 -30.93
CA GLU A 68 57.26 -6.98 -29.99
C GLU A 68 57.90 -6.11 -28.90
N PHE A 69 57.21 -5.03 -28.52
CA PHE A 69 57.70 -4.08 -27.53
C PHE A 69 56.55 -3.36 -26.83
N PHE A 70 56.77 -2.90 -25.59
CA PHE A 70 55.84 -2.03 -24.90
C PHE A 70 56.19 -0.56 -25.13
N GLY A 71 55.17 0.23 -25.52
CA GLY A 71 55.30 1.67 -25.68
C GLY A 71 55.31 2.44 -24.35
N PRO A 72 55.33 3.79 -24.41
CA PRO A 72 55.19 4.63 -23.24
C PRO A 72 53.83 4.46 -22.55
N ASP A 73 53.73 4.87 -21.28
CA ASP A 73 52.50 4.77 -20.51
C ASP A 73 51.36 5.59 -21.14
N GLY A 74 50.19 4.96 -21.33
CA GLY A 74 48.99 5.61 -21.86
C GLY A 74 48.98 5.85 -23.38
N VAL A 75 50.03 5.47 -24.11
CA VAL A 75 50.12 5.67 -25.57
C VAL A 75 49.58 4.44 -26.29
N SER A 76 48.45 4.56 -26.98
CA SER A 76 47.80 3.46 -27.71
C SER A 76 48.04 3.45 -29.22
N SER A 77 48.82 4.40 -29.72
CA SER A 77 49.29 4.42 -31.11
C SER A 77 50.55 5.24 -31.22
N LEU A 78 51.48 4.81 -32.07
CA LEU A 78 52.73 5.51 -32.34
C LEU A 78 53.08 5.42 -33.83
N TYR A 79 54.05 6.21 -34.27
CA TYR A 79 54.56 6.20 -35.64
C TYR A 79 55.95 5.58 -35.69
N LEU A 80 56.12 4.54 -36.51
CA LEU A 80 57.39 3.84 -36.72
C LEU A 80 58.15 4.42 -37.91
N ASP A 81 59.43 4.68 -37.69
CA ASP A 81 60.38 5.19 -38.68
C ASP A 81 61.52 4.22 -38.88
N ALA A 82 61.58 3.61 -40.05
CA ALA A 82 62.64 2.70 -40.48
C ALA A 82 63.58 3.32 -41.53
N ASN A 83 63.44 4.63 -41.83
CA ASN A 83 64.14 5.29 -42.93
C ASN A 83 64.90 6.55 -42.48
N GLY A 84 65.26 6.62 -41.19
CA GLY A 84 66.06 7.71 -40.62
C GLY A 84 65.45 9.11 -40.82
N GLY A 85 64.12 9.23 -40.83
CA GLY A 85 63.41 10.49 -41.02
C GLY A 85 63.24 10.95 -42.47
N SER A 86 63.71 10.20 -43.46
CA SER A 86 63.68 10.59 -44.88
C SER A 86 62.38 10.22 -45.63
N GLY A 87 61.46 9.50 -44.99
CA GLY A 87 60.18 9.07 -45.55
C GLY A 87 59.02 9.15 -44.56
N PRO A 88 57.78 8.88 -45.01
CA PRO A 88 56.62 8.93 -44.12
C PRO A 88 56.69 7.81 -43.09
N ARG A 89 56.58 8.18 -41.80
CA ARG A 89 56.45 7.20 -40.72
C ARG A 89 55.10 6.50 -40.81
N ARG A 90 55.04 5.23 -40.42
CA ARG A 90 53.81 4.43 -40.47
C ARG A 90 53.22 4.30 -39.08
N ARG A 91 51.93 4.58 -38.95
CA ARG A 91 51.21 4.44 -37.67
C ARG A 91 51.02 2.96 -37.37
N THR A 92 51.41 2.55 -36.17
CA THR A 92 51.03 1.25 -35.59
C THR A 92 50.09 1.49 -34.40
N LEU A 93 49.25 0.50 -34.13
CA LEU A 93 48.29 0.48 -33.03
C LEU A 93 48.69 -0.64 -32.08
N THR A 94 48.25 -0.53 -30.83
CA THR A 94 48.52 -1.58 -29.84
C THR A 94 47.84 -2.90 -30.21
N THR A 95 48.47 -4.00 -29.83
CA THR A 95 47.95 -5.35 -30.03
C THR A 95 47.22 -5.90 -28.80
N ASP A 96 47.35 -5.25 -27.64
CA ASP A 96 46.83 -5.71 -26.35
C ASP A 96 45.89 -4.68 -25.67
N LEU A 97 44.75 -4.39 -26.29
CA LEU A 97 43.72 -3.52 -25.68
C LEU A 97 43.01 -4.11 -24.45
N THR A 98 43.42 -5.30 -23.99
CA THR A 98 42.73 -6.08 -22.95
C THR A 98 42.60 -5.35 -21.62
N GLY A 99 43.62 -4.60 -21.19
CA GLY A 99 43.58 -3.82 -19.96
C GLY A 99 42.66 -2.59 -20.02
N ALA A 100 42.64 -1.88 -21.15
CA ALA A 100 41.69 -0.78 -21.34
C ALA A 100 40.24 -1.28 -21.45
N LEU A 101 40.04 -2.48 -22.00
CA LEU A 101 38.73 -3.14 -22.07
C LEU A 101 38.28 -3.68 -20.71
N SER A 102 39.19 -4.14 -19.84
CA SER A 102 38.84 -4.60 -18.50
C SER A 102 38.34 -3.46 -17.62
N ASP A 103 39.01 -2.30 -17.66
CA ASP A 103 38.62 -1.13 -16.87
C ASP A 103 37.26 -0.58 -17.33
N ALA A 104 37.03 -0.54 -18.65
CA ALA A 104 35.71 -0.19 -19.19
C ALA A 104 34.62 -1.20 -18.81
N SER A 105 34.99 -2.47 -18.55
CA SER A 105 34.04 -3.51 -18.15
C SER A 105 33.69 -3.49 -16.66
N SER A 106 34.58 -3.00 -15.79
CA SER A 106 34.31 -2.92 -14.34
C SER A 106 33.33 -1.82 -13.97
N ASP A 107 33.22 -0.77 -14.79
CA ASP A 107 32.27 0.32 -14.59
C ASP A 107 30.90 0.05 -15.27
N ALA A 108 30.79 -1.05 -16.02
CA ALA A 108 29.56 -1.41 -16.72
C ALA A 108 28.59 -2.18 -15.82
N ILE A 109 27.30 -1.86 -15.94
CA ILE A 109 26.25 -2.68 -15.32
C ILE A 109 26.05 -3.93 -16.17
N ALA A 110 26.22 -5.10 -15.54
CA ALA A 110 26.02 -6.38 -16.22
C ALA A 110 24.60 -6.50 -16.76
N LYS A 111 24.44 -6.88 -18.04
CA LYS A 111 23.12 -7.09 -18.66
C LYS A 111 22.29 -8.15 -17.93
N SER A 112 22.95 -9.10 -17.26
CA SER A 112 22.31 -10.08 -16.38
C SER A 112 21.58 -9.47 -15.18
N THR A 113 21.81 -8.20 -14.85
CA THR A 113 21.10 -7.47 -13.79
C THR A 113 19.68 -7.05 -14.22
N ALA A 114 19.44 -6.76 -15.50
CA ALA A 114 18.12 -6.36 -16.03
C ALA A 114 17.48 -7.52 -16.81
N THR A 115 16.73 -8.37 -16.10
CA THR A 115 16.24 -9.65 -16.63
C THR A 115 14.81 -9.61 -17.17
N THR A 116 14.02 -8.59 -16.80
CA THR A 116 12.59 -8.49 -17.12
C THR A 116 12.25 -7.13 -17.72
N ARG A 117 11.21 -7.08 -18.56
CA ARG A 117 10.69 -5.83 -19.11
C ARG A 117 10.18 -4.93 -17.98
N GLY A 118 10.60 -3.67 -18.00
CA GLY A 118 10.20 -2.68 -17.01
C GLY A 118 10.99 -2.72 -15.69
N ASP A 119 12.09 -3.47 -15.63
CA ASP A 119 13.01 -3.41 -14.50
C ASP A 119 13.59 -2.00 -14.31
N LEU A 120 13.76 -1.63 -13.05
CA LEU A 120 14.50 -0.44 -12.64
C LEU A 120 15.84 -0.88 -12.04
N LEU A 121 16.90 -0.16 -12.39
CA LEU A 121 18.21 -0.29 -11.78
C LEU A 121 18.36 0.82 -10.74
N VAL A 122 18.61 0.42 -9.49
CA VAL A 122 18.65 1.34 -8.36
C VAL A 122 19.95 1.14 -7.59
N ALA A 123 20.53 2.23 -7.12
CA ALA A 123 21.72 2.16 -6.28
C ALA A 123 21.35 1.68 -4.88
N ASP A 124 22.17 0.82 -4.29
CA ASP A 124 22.08 0.46 -2.87
C ASP A 124 22.98 1.36 -2.01
N ALA A 125 22.94 1.15 -0.69
CA ALA A 125 23.75 1.90 0.26
C ALA A 125 25.27 1.61 0.18
N SER A 126 25.70 0.68 -0.67
CA SER A 126 27.09 0.21 -0.83
C SER A 126 27.69 0.58 -2.19
N ALA A 127 27.14 1.61 -2.84
CA ALA A 127 27.54 2.05 -4.19
C ALA A 127 27.41 0.95 -5.26
N SER A 128 26.56 -0.05 -5.01
CA SER A 128 26.27 -1.14 -5.94
C SER A 128 24.92 -0.87 -6.64
N VAL A 129 24.71 -1.51 -7.80
CA VAL A 129 23.44 -1.43 -8.53
C VAL A 129 22.65 -2.72 -8.33
N VAL A 130 21.45 -2.60 -7.78
CA VAL A 130 20.51 -3.71 -7.62
C VAL A 130 19.32 -3.56 -8.57
N ARG A 131 18.69 -4.69 -8.87
CA ARG A 131 17.48 -4.75 -9.70
C ARG A 131 16.23 -4.60 -8.83
N LEU A 132 15.39 -3.63 -9.14
CA LEU A 132 14.00 -3.59 -8.71
C LEU A 132 13.10 -4.05 -9.86
N GLY A 133 12.53 -5.25 -9.73
CA GLY A 133 11.63 -5.80 -10.75
C GLY A 133 10.39 -4.93 -10.97
N VAL A 134 9.76 -4.99 -12.15
CA VAL A 134 8.55 -4.22 -12.47
C VAL A 134 7.43 -4.42 -11.43
N GLY A 135 6.76 -3.32 -11.06
CA GLY A 135 5.66 -3.34 -10.09
C GLY A 135 4.37 -3.93 -10.65
N GLY A 136 3.47 -4.31 -9.74
CA GLY A 136 2.11 -4.71 -10.08
C GLY A 136 1.26 -3.53 -10.55
N LEU A 137 0.13 -3.83 -11.20
CA LEU A 137 -0.85 -2.81 -11.61
C LEU A 137 -1.34 -2.02 -10.39
N GLY A 138 -1.30 -0.69 -10.50
CA GLY A 138 -1.72 0.23 -9.43
C GLY A 138 -0.65 0.48 -8.36
N GLU A 139 0.51 -0.19 -8.43
CA GLU A 139 1.64 0.15 -7.57
C GLU A 139 2.40 1.36 -8.15
N THR A 140 2.90 2.21 -7.25
CA THR A 140 3.80 3.31 -7.60
C THR A 140 5.13 3.12 -6.92
N LEU A 141 6.19 3.67 -7.51
CA LEU A 141 7.52 3.65 -6.89
C LEU A 141 7.49 4.56 -5.67
N VAL A 142 7.87 4.03 -4.51
CA VAL A 142 7.90 4.74 -3.24
C VAL A 142 9.27 4.58 -2.56
N ALA A 143 9.67 5.59 -1.79
CA ALA A 143 10.86 5.49 -0.95
C ALA A 143 10.63 4.49 0.19
N ASP A 144 11.60 3.61 0.41
CA ASP A 144 11.62 2.67 1.51
C ASP A 144 13.07 2.53 2.02
N PRO A 145 13.48 3.39 2.97
CA PRO A 145 14.86 3.40 3.47
C PRO A 145 15.23 2.14 4.25
N ALA A 146 14.26 1.29 4.61
CA ALA A 146 14.52 0.00 5.23
C ALA A 146 14.78 -1.11 4.19
N SER A 147 14.42 -0.90 2.93
CA SER A 147 14.70 -1.83 1.83
C SER A 147 16.14 -1.66 1.32
N ALA A 148 16.76 -2.75 0.86
CA ALA A 148 18.11 -2.71 0.28
C ALA A 148 18.22 -1.77 -0.94
N ALA A 149 17.13 -1.61 -1.69
CA ALA A 149 17.04 -0.73 -2.86
C ALA A 149 16.78 0.74 -2.49
N GLY A 150 16.47 1.07 -1.24
CA GLY A 150 16.00 2.40 -0.82
C GLY A 150 14.62 2.80 -1.39
N VAL A 151 14.07 2.01 -2.30
CA VAL A 151 12.79 2.18 -2.97
C VAL A 151 12.12 0.83 -3.20
N ARG A 152 10.78 0.83 -3.29
CA ARG A 152 9.99 -0.35 -3.65
C ARG A 152 8.73 0.05 -4.40
N TRP A 153 8.03 -0.94 -4.94
CA TRP A 153 6.66 -0.75 -5.39
C TRP A 153 5.69 -0.78 -4.21
N GLY A 154 4.70 0.11 -4.24
CA GLY A 154 3.66 0.17 -3.24
C GLY A 154 2.41 0.87 -3.72
N SER A 155 1.27 0.40 -3.26
CA SER A 155 -0.07 0.98 -3.48
C SER A 155 -0.36 2.07 -2.43
N TRP A 156 0.51 3.07 -2.33
CA TRP A 156 0.29 4.16 -1.38
C TRP A 156 -0.79 5.09 -1.91
N TRP A 157 -1.84 5.27 -1.13
CA TRP A 157 -2.78 6.36 -1.35
C TRP A 157 -2.03 7.68 -1.22
N ARG A 158 -2.14 8.58 -2.19
CA ARG A 158 -1.59 9.94 -2.09
C ARG A 158 -2.70 10.90 -1.68
N ARG A 159 -2.32 12.05 -1.14
CA ARG A 159 -3.30 13.11 -0.83
C ARG A 159 -4.13 13.48 -2.06
N ARG A 160 -3.51 13.50 -3.25
CA ARG A 160 -4.19 13.79 -4.53
C ARG A 160 -5.29 12.79 -4.92
N ASP A 161 -5.23 11.57 -4.38
CA ASP A 161 -6.17 10.48 -4.73
C ASP A 161 -7.40 10.49 -3.81
N MET A 162 -7.42 11.35 -2.79
CA MET A 162 -8.58 11.50 -1.92
C MET A 162 -9.76 12.11 -2.69
N PRO A 163 -10.98 11.58 -2.53
CA PRO A 163 -12.15 12.16 -3.16
C PRO A 163 -12.44 13.55 -2.58
N ASP A 164 -13.18 14.36 -3.33
CA ASP A 164 -13.81 15.56 -2.77
C ASP A 164 -14.67 15.16 -1.56
N GLN A 165 -14.35 15.73 -0.39
CA GLN A 165 -15.00 15.37 0.87
C GLN A 165 -16.48 15.80 0.93
N ALA A 166 -16.85 16.87 0.22
CA ALA A 166 -18.25 17.29 0.14
C ALA A 166 -19.06 16.29 -0.70
N LEU A 167 -18.46 15.66 -1.71
CA LEU A 167 -19.11 14.61 -2.50
C LEU A 167 -19.09 13.24 -1.80
N ALA A 168 -17.99 12.90 -1.13
CA ALA A 168 -17.73 11.55 -0.62
C ALA A 168 -18.72 11.07 0.47
N ASP A 169 -19.29 11.98 1.26
CA ASP A 169 -20.30 11.63 2.29
C ASP A 169 -21.68 12.28 2.03
N SER A 170 -21.91 12.76 0.81
CA SER A 170 -23.16 13.43 0.39
C SER A 170 -24.37 12.49 0.36
N LEU A 171 -25.55 13.09 0.53
CA LEU A 171 -26.82 12.40 0.37
C LEU A 171 -27.20 12.24 -1.10
N TYR A 172 -27.97 11.19 -1.38
CA TYR A 172 -28.58 10.96 -2.67
C TYR A 172 -29.56 12.10 -3.00
N SER A 173 -29.43 12.68 -4.18
CA SER A 173 -30.22 13.84 -4.62
C SER A 173 -31.36 13.50 -5.58
N GLY A 174 -31.52 12.22 -5.95
CA GLY A 174 -32.64 11.78 -6.77
C GLY A 174 -33.94 11.63 -5.97
N ALA A 175 -35.01 11.21 -6.66
CA ALA A 175 -36.29 10.94 -6.01
C ALA A 175 -36.12 9.92 -4.87
N ALA A 176 -36.64 10.25 -3.69
CA ALA A 176 -36.53 9.40 -2.51
C ALA A 176 -37.21 8.04 -2.77
N PRO A 177 -36.51 6.91 -2.56
CA PRO A 177 -37.14 5.60 -2.66
C PRO A 177 -38.27 5.45 -1.64
N THR A 178 -39.34 4.76 -2.03
CA THR A 178 -40.39 4.37 -1.07
C THR A 178 -39.99 3.04 -0.45
N ILE A 179 -39.99 2.99 0.89
CA ILE A 179 -39.56 1.80 1.63
C ILE A 179 -40.64 1.37 2.63
N THR A 180 -40.99 0.10 2.61
CA THR A 180 -41.96 -0.50 3.54
C THR A 180 -41.44 -1.83 4.10
N THR A 181 -41.86 -2.16 5.31
CA THR A 181 -41.52 -3.43 5.96
C THR A 181 -42.78 -4.23 6.25
N THR A 182 -42.74 -5.53 6.01
CA THR A 182 -43.82 -6.45 6.36
C THR A 182 -43.25 -7.70 7.04
N GLN A 183 -43.92 -8.18 8.10
CA GLN A 183 -43.58 -9.45 8.74
C GLN A 183 -44.07 -10.63 7.87
N THR A 184 -43.31 -10.93 6.82
CA THR A 184 -43.54 -12.07 5.93
C THR A 184 -42.19 -12.56 5.39
N THR A 185 -42.14 -13.83 5.00
CA THR A 185 -41.03 -14.37 4.20
C THR A 185 -41.47 -14.80 2.80
N THR A 186 -42.76 -14.62 2.48
CA THR A 186 -43.32 -14.85 1.15
C THR A 186 -43.04 -13.61 0.28
N PRO A 187 -42.26 -13.73 -0.80
CA PRO A 187 -42.00 -12.62 -1.70
C PRO A 187 -43.22 -12.34 -2.59
N THR A 188 -43.17 -11.25 -3.34
CA THR A 188 -44.08 -11.00 -4.46
C THR A 188 -44.02 -12.18 -5.43
N SER A 189 -45.19 -12.63 -5.90
CA SER A 189 -45.30 -13.77 -6.80
C SER A 189 -44.42 -13.61 -8.04
N GLY A 190 -43.69 -14.67 -8.39
CA GLY A 190 -42.78 -14.70 -9.55
C GLY A 190 -41.41 -14.07 -9.33
N TYR A 191 -41.15 -13.44 -8.18
CA TYR A 191 -39.82 -12.88 -7.91
C TYR A 191 -38.79 -13.98 -7.67
N ILE A 192 -37.58 -13.76 -8.17
CA ILE A 192 -36.44 -14.67 -8.04
C ILE A 192 -35.60 -14.20 -6.86
N ARG A 193 -35.29 -15.11 -5.92
CA ARG A 193 -34.36 -14.83 -4.83
C ARG A 193 -32.93 -14.96 -5.32
N TYR A 194 -32.16 -13.91 -5.12
CA TYR A 194 -30.71 -13.96 -5.10
C TYR A 194 -30.29 -14.27 -3.67
N SER A 195 -29.92 -15.53 -3.41
CA SER A 195 -29.61 -16.02 -2.07
C SER A 195 -28.13 -15.81 -1.73
N PRO A 196 -27.77 -15.38 -0.50
CA PRO A 196 -26.39 -15.21 -0.08
C PRO A 196 -25.73 -16.55 0.30
N ALA A 197 -24.44 -16.73 -0.01
CA ALA A 197 -23.71 -17.89 0.48
C ALA A 197 -23.50 -17.76 2.01
N PRO A 198 -23.56 -18.85 2.80
CA PRO A 198 -23.69 -20.25 2.39
C PRO A 198 -25.14 -20.80 2.35
N ILE A 199 -26.18 -19.96 2.33
CA ILE A 199 -27.57 -20.42 2.33
C ILE A 199 -27.85 -21.32 1.13
N ALA A 200 -28.47 -22.48 1.38
CA ALA A 200 -28.87 -23.43 0.36
C ALA A 200 -29.88 -22.79 -0.60
N LEU A 201 -29.74 -23.08 -1.89
CA LEU A 201 -30.71 -22.65 -2.90
C LEU A 201 -31.93 -23.58 -2.85
N THR A 202 -33.12 -23.01 -3.02
CA THR A 202 -34.38 -23.76 -3.06
C THR A 202 -35.24 -23.29 -4.23
N GLY A 203 -35.92 -24.21 -4.90
CA GLY A 203 -36.81 -23.86 -6.02
C GLY A 203 -36.10 -23.06 -7.11
N THR A 204 -36.56 -21.82 -7.34
CA THR A 204 -36.03 -20.90 -8.35
C THR A 204 -34.94 -19.97 -7.81
N ASP A 205 -34.49 -20.14 -6.57
CA ASP A 205 -33.41 -19.33 -6.00
C ASP A 205 -32.13 -19.46 -6.84
N VAL A 206 -31.44 -18.33 -7.02
CA VAL A 206 -30.11 -18.27 -7.64
C VAL A 206 -29.09 -17.75 -6.63
N ARG A 207 -27.79 -17.96 -6.90
CA ARG A 207 -26.73 -17.37 -6.06
C ARG A 207 -26.61 -15.88 -6.36
N GLY A 208 -26.71 -15.05 -5.32
CA GLY A 208 -26.51 -13.60 -5.45
C GLY A 208 -25.03 -13.23 -5.68
N PRO A 209 -24.69 -12.45 -6.73
CA PRO A 209 -23.36 -11.87 -6.92
C PRO A 209 -23.09 -10.69 -5.97
N TYR A 210 -23.18 -10.95 -4.66
CA TYR A 210 -22.96 -9.94 -3.63
C TYR A 210 -21.49 -9.63 -3.42
N THR A 211 -21.19 -8.35 -3.24
CA THR A 211 -19.92 -7.89 -2.70
C THR A 211 -20.12 -7.46 -1.25
N TRP A 212 -19.33 -8.00 -0.34
CA TRP A 212 -19.47 -7.80 1.11
C TRP A 212 -18.41 -6.85 1.62
N ALA A 213 -18.81 -5.77 2.30
CA ALA A 213 -17.91 -4.81 2.95
C ALA A 213 -17.98 -4.92 4.46
N GLY A 214 -16.83 -4.68 5.12
CA GLY A 214 -16.75 -4.67 6.57
C GLY A 214 -16.94 -6.03 7.24
N ALA A 215 -16.89 -7.12 6.46
CA ALA A 215 -17.25 -8.43 6.92
C ALA A 215 -16.68 -9.55 6.05
N GLY A 216 -16.50 -10.73 6.66
CA GLY A 216 -16.19 -11.98 5.99
C GLY A 216 -16.58 -13.19 6.84
N ASN A 217 -16.21 -14.39 6.40
CA ASN A 217 -16.52 -15.66 7.08
C ASN A 217 -18.01 -15.79 7.44
N PHE A 218 -18.89 -15.63 6.45
CA PHE A 218 -20.33 -15.71 6.67
C PHE A 218 -20.77 -17.14 7.02
N ALA A 219 -21.62 -17.25 8.02
CA ALA A 219 -22.25 -18.51 8.42
C ALA A 219 -23.77 -18.37 8.40
N ALA A 220 -24.45 -19.48 8.13
CA ALA A 220 -25.87 -19.64 8.37
C ALA A 220 -26.10 -20.14 9.80
N GLY A 221 -27.21 -19.77 10.44
CA GLY A 221 -27.57 -20.42 11.69
C GLY A 221 -28.06 -21.85 11.46
N THR A 222 -28.06 -22.65 12.52
CA THR A 222 -28.27 -24.10 12.44
C THR A 222 -29.72 -24.53 12.71
N VAL A 223 -30.57 -23.62 13.20
CA VAL A 223 -31.96 -23.90 13.58
C VAL A 223 -32.88 -22.97 12.82
N ALA A 224 -34.04 -23.46 12.37
CA ALA A 224 -35.03 -22.60 11.72
C ALA A 224 -35.53 -21.51 12.69
N PRO A 225 -35.68 -20.24 12.24
CA PRO A 225 -35.57 -19.78 10.86
C PRO A 225 -34.15 -19.35 10.44
N ASP A 226 -33.14 -19.43 11.31
CA ASP A 226 -31.77 -18.97 11.06
C ASP A 226 -31.04 -19.68 9.93
N THR A 227 -31.48 -20.87 9.54
CA THR A 227 -31.00 -21.59 8.34
C THR A 227 -31.21 -20.82 7.03
N ASN A 228 -31.98 -19.72 7.05
CA ASN A 228 -32.25 -18.86 5.90
C ASN A 228 -31.50 -17.52 5.91
N TYR A 229 -30.70 -17.24 6.94
CA TYR A 229 -30.03 -15.95 7.12
C TYR A 229 -28.54 -16.12 7.37
N VAL A 230 -27.76 -15.15 6.88
CA VAL A 230 -26.32 -15.11 7.13
C VAL A 230 -25.96 -13.99 8.09
N LEU A 231 -24.94 -14.28 8.90
CA LEU A 231 -24.20 -13.29 9.68
C LEU A 231 -22.69 -13.50 9.46
N PRO A 232 -21.91 -12.41 9.45
CA PRO A 232 -20.47 -12.48 9.40
C PRO A 232 -19.84 -12.88 10.73
N LEU A 233 -18.77 -13.67 10.65
CA LEU A 233 -18.00 -14.17 11.80
C LEU A 233 -16.59 -13.57 11.85
N SER A 234 -16.39 -12.39 11.27
CA SER A 234 -15.07 -11.78 11.10
C SER A 234 -14.55 -10.97 12.29
N ARG A 235 -15.31 -10.89 13.39
CA ARG A 235 -14.95 -10.14 14.61
C ARG A 235 -15.05 -11.02 15.84
N TYR A 236 -13.96 -11.08 16.59
CA TYR A 236 -13.80 -11.89 17.80
C TYR A 236 -14.95 -11.64 18.77
N PRO A 237 -15.63 -12.67 19.31
CA PRO A 237 -15.20 -14.08 19.35
C PRO A 237 -15.60 -14.94 18.13
N ASN A 238 -15.98 -14.35 17.00
CA ASN A 238 -16.30 -15.06 15.74
C ASN A 238 -17.49 -16.05 15.88
N THR A 239 -18.47 -15.72 16.72
CA THR A 239 -19.68 -16.54 16.91
C THR A 239 -20.87 -15.93 16.19
N TYR A 240 -21.80 -16.78 15.73
CA TYR A 240 -23.01 -16.34 15.02
C TYR A 240 -23.85 -15.34 15.85
N ALA A 241 -23.87 -15.50 17.17
CA ALA A 241 -24.65 -14.63 18.06
C ALA A 241 -23.91 -13.35 18.52
N SER A 242 -22.59 -13.29 18.40
CA SER A 242 -21.76 -12.21 18.98
C SER A 242 -20.77 -11.59 17.97
N GLY A 243 -20.88 -11.91 16.68
CA GLY A 243 -19.91 -11.58 15.65
C GLY A 243 -19.85 -10.11 15.24
N GLN A 244 -19.67 -9.88 13.93
CA GLN A 244 -19.54 -8.56 13.32
C GLN A 244 -20.93 -7.92 13.20
N SER A 245 -21.22 -6.91 14.03
CA SER A 245 -22.54 -6.28 14.10
C SER A 245 -22.78 -5.32 12.94
N HIS A 246 -21.72 -4.75 12.37
CA HIS A 246 -21.76 -3.69 11.36
C HIS A 246 -21.08 -4.14 10.09
N TRP A 247 -21.84 -4.23 8.99
CA TRP A 247 -21.34 -4.72 7.72
C TRP A 247 -22.27 -4.31 6.57
N SER A 248 -21.84 -4.43 5.33
CA SER A 248 -22.65 -4.01 4.18
C SER A 248 -22.64 -5.05 3.06
N VAL A 249 -23.72 -5.04 2.28
CA VAL A 249 -23.81 -5.78 1.02
C VAL A 249 -24.01 -4.81 -0.13
N GLU A 250 -23.39 -5.12 -1.26
CA GLU A 250 -23.44 -4.30 -2.46
C GLU A 250 -23.63 -5.14 -3.71
N PHE A 251 -24.43 -4.63 -4.63
CA PHE A 251 -24.73 -5.25 -5.93
C PHE A 251 -25.25 -4.20 -6.91
N GLY A 252 -25.21 -4.53 -8.20
CA GLY A 252 -25.89 -3.77 -9.24
C GLY A 252 -27.23 -4.40 -9.57
N THR A 253 -28.24 -3.59 -9.88
CA THR A 253 -29.53 -4.06 -10.41
C THR A 253 -30.17 -3.01 -11.30
N ASP A 254 -31.00 -3.44 -12.24
CA ASP A 254 -31.84 -2.60 -13.09
C ASP A 254 -33.31 -2.53 -12.61
N ALA A 255 -33.63 -3.21 -11.51
CA ALA A 255 -34.98 -3.29 -10.97
C ALA A 255 -35.53 -1.92 -10.54
N GLN A 256 -36.83 -1.71 -10.73
CA GLN A 256 -37.56 -0.65 -10.04
C GLN A 256 -37.81 -1.03 -8.58
N VAL A 257 -38.39 -2.21 -8.35
CA VAL A 257 -38.77 -2.69 -7.02
C VAL A 257 -37.96 -3.92 -6.67
N MET A 258 -37.38 -3.93 -5.48
CA MET A 258 -36.70 -5.09 -4.89
C MET A 258 -37.23 -5.38 -3.49
N GLN A 259 -37.14 -6.63 -3.06
CA GLN A 259 -37.51 -7.00 -1.69
C GLN A 259 -36.33 -7.66 -0.98
N VAL A 260 -35.95 -7.13 0.18
CA VAL A 260 -34.84 -7.62 0.99
C VAL A 260 -35.38 -8.45 2.13
N ARG A 261 -35.01 -9.74 2.17
CA ARG A 261 -35.39 -10.62 3.26
C ARG A 261 -34.39 -10.49 4.40
N PHE A 262 -34.90 -10.31 5.61
CA PHE A 262 -34.07 -10.21 6.81
C PHE A 262 -34.74 -10.85 8.02
N LYS A 263 -33.96 -11.15 9.05
CA LYS A 263 -34.50 -11.53 10.36
C LYS A 263 -34.47 -10.32 11.27
N TYR A 264 -35.58 -10.03 11.92
CA TYR A 264 -35.62 -8.97 12.93
C TYR A 264 -35.12 -9.54 14.26
N ILE A 265 -34.08 -8.96 14.84
CA ILE A 265 -33.51 -9.39 16.12
C ILE A 265 -34.06 -8.52 17.26
N SER A 266 -33.99 -7.21 17.09
CA SER A 266 -34.46 -6.21 18.05
C SER A 266 -34.50 -4.85 17.37
N THR A 267 -34.78 -3.80 18.14
CA THR A 267 -34.67 -2.40 17.66
C THR A 267 -33.27 -2.05 17.16
N ALA A 268 -32.24 -2.85 17.48
CA ALA A 268 -30.90 -2.71 16.93
C ALA A 268 -30.77 -3.20 15.48
N SER A 269 -31.74 -3.95 14.95
CA SER A 269 -31.79 -4.33 13.53
C SER A 269 -32.11 -3.10 12.69
N MET A 270 -31.07 -2.50 12.13
CA MET A 270 -31.15 -1.26 11.36
C MET A 270 -30.47 -1.43 10.01
N TYR A 271 -30.86 -0.61 9.05
CA TYR A 271 -30.24 -0.57 7.73
C TYR A 271 -30.02 0.87 7.24
N ARG A 272 -29.16 1.05 6.24
CA ARG A 272 -29.11 2.28 5.43
C ARG A 272 -28.97 1.91 3.96
N LEU A 273 -29.79 2.52 3.13
CA LEU A 273 -29.73 2.39 1.68
C LEU A 273 -28.79 3.46 1.11
N SER A 274 -27.91 3.05 0.20
CA SER A 274 -27.23 3.97 -0.71
C SER A 274 -27.52 3.58 -2.16
N VAL A 275 -27.70 4.60 -3.00
CA VAL A 275 -27.92 4.49 -4.45
C VAL A 275 -26.79 5.22 -5.16
N ASP A 276 -26.12 4.52 -6.07
CA ASP A 276 -24.99 5.03 -6.87
C ASP A 276 -23.89 5.69 -6.03
N GLY A 277 -23.58 5.03 -4.91
CA GLY A 277 -22.55 5.45 -3.96
C GLY A 277 -22.98 6.55 -3.00
N ARG A 278 -24.21 7.07 -3.08
CA ARG A 278 -24.72 8.13 -2.20
C ARG A 278 -25.76 7.60 -1.21
N LYS A 279 -25.63 7.97 0.06
CA LYS A 279 -26.56 7.53 1.11
C LYS A 279 -27.93 8.18 0.89
N VAL A 280 -29.01 7.41 0.99
CA VAL A 280 -30.37 7.98 0.94
C VAL A 280 -30.68 8.77 2.22
N THR A 281 -30.24 8.26 3.37
CA THR A 281 -30.31 8.95 4.67
C THR A 281 -28.92 9.02 5.30
N ASP A 282 -28.61 10.06 6.06
CA ASP A 282 -27.29 10.14 6.71
C ASP A 282 -27.11 9.02 7.74
N LEU A 283 -28.08 8.91 8.65
CA LEU A 283 -28.10 7.92 9.72
C LEU A 283 -28.83 6.65 9.29
N MET A 284 -28.49 5.55 9.98
CA MET A 284 -29.20 4.27 9.84
C MET A 284 -30.68 4.44 10.20
N GLN A 285 -31.53 3.69 9.51
CA GLN A 285 -32.97 3.67 9.69
C GLN A 285 -33.40 2.40 10.41
N SER A 286 -34.48 2.48 11.17
CA SER A 286 -35.14 1.30 11.73
C SER A 286 -35.53 0.34 10.60
N SER A 287 -35.30 -0.95 10.80
CA SER A 287 -35.78 -1.98 9.87
C SER A 287 -37.31 -2.10 9.82
N GLY A 288 -38.04 -1.49 10.77
CA GLY A 288 -39.50 -1.58 10.86
C GLY A 288 -40.02 -2.96 11.27
N GLY A 289 -39.14 -3.85 11.75
CA GLY A 289 -39.54 -5.18 12.22
C GLY A 289 -40.34 -5.11 13.53
N THR A 290 -41.23 -6.09 13.71
CA THR A 290 -42.21 -6.10 14.81
C THR A 290 -41.98 -7.25 15.79
N THR A 291 -41.65 -8.45 15.31
CA THR A 291 -41.50 -9.65 16.16
C THR A 291 -40.07 -10.18 16.14
N ALA A 292 -39.37 -10.03 17.28
CA ALA A 292 -38.00 -10.53 17.43
C ALA A 292 -37.91 -12.03 17.11
N GLY A 293 -36.85 -12.42 16.41
CA GLY A 293 -36.65 -13.79 15.95
C GLY A 293 -37.34 -14.13 14.62
N SER A 294 -38.24 -13.29 14.12
CA SER A 294 -39.04 -13.59 12.91
C SER A 294 -38.44 -13.03 11.62
N GLY A 295 -38.76 -13.71 10.51
CA GLY A 295 -38.44 -13.23 9.16
C GLY A 295 -39.35 -12.10 8.70
N HIS A 296 -38.77 -11.14 8.00
CA HIS A 296 -39.43 -9.95 7.47
C HIS A 296 -38.95 -9.67 6.04
N MET A 297 -39.72 -8.86 5.34
CA MET A 297 -39.44 -8.39 4.00
C MET A 297 -39.45 -6.87 3.98
N LEU A 298 -38.34 -6.26 3.56
CA LEU A 298 -38.20 -4.83 3.29
C LEU A 298 -38.38 -4.60 1.79
N THR A 299 -39.48 -3.97 1.37
CA THR A 299 -39.73 -3.64 -0.03
C THR A 299 -39.22 -2.24 -0.32
N ILE A 300 -38.34 -2.11 -1.31
CA ILE A 300 -37.74 -0.84 -1.74
C ILE A 300 -38.17 -0.59 -3.18
N ASP A 301 -38.91 0.50 -3.40
CA ASP A 301 -39.27 1.02 -4.72
C ASP A 301 -38.40 2.23 -5.05
N LEU A 302 -37.56 2.07 -6.07
CA LEU A 302 -36.62 3.08 -6.58
C LEU A 302 -37.30 4.06 -7.56
N GLY A 303 -38.61 3.94 -7.75
CA GLY A 303 -39.46 4.84 -8.55
C GLY A 303 -39.44 4.56 -10.05
N SER A 304 -38.34 4.01 -10.58
CA SER A 304 -38.23 3.60 -11.99
C SER A 304 -37.23 2.47 -12.17
N ALA A 305 -37.35 1.70 -13.25
CA ALA A 305 -36.34 0.72 -13.63
C ALA A 305 -35.15 1.43 -14.29
N ALA A 306 -33.95 1.24 -13.74
CA ALA A 306 -32.70 1.80 -14.27
C ALA A 306 -31.51 1.07 -13.63
N PRO A 307 -30.39 0.88 -14.36
CA PRO A 307 -29.16 0.34 -13.78
C PRO A 307 -28.65 1.22 -12.63
N ARG A 308 -28.55 0.64 -11.44
CA ARG A 308 -28.09 1.31 -10.22
C ARG A 308 -27.13 0.42 -9.45
N ARG A 309 -26.19 1.05 -8.75
CA ARG A 309 -25.40 0.42 -7.69
C ARG A 309 -26.13 0.60 -6.36
N ILE A 310 -26.53 -0.53 -5.77
CA ILE A 310 -27.25 -0.57 -4.50
C ILE A 310 -26.30 -1.05 -3.42
N ARG A 311 -26.24 -0.30 -2.32
CA ARG A 311 -25.60 -0.72 -1.08
C ARG A 311 -26.62 -0.72 0.04
N LEU A 312 -26.60 -1.79 0.82
CA LEU A 312 -27.33 -1.89 2.09
C LEU A 312 -26.29 -2.04 3.20
N ASP A 313 -26.21 -1.03 4.05
CA ASP A 313 -25.50 -1.10 5.32
C ASP A 313 -26.41 -1.75 6.35
N PHE A 314 -25.86 -2.59 7.22
CA PHE A 314 -26.58 -3.28 8.28
C PHE A 314 -25.95 -3.03 9.65
N THR A 315 -26.81 -2.97 10.65
CA THR A 315 -26.48 -3.18 12.07
C THR A 315 -27.36 -4.29 12.61
N THR A 316 -26.77 -5.33 13.21
CA THR A 316 -27.48 -6.42 13.91
C THR A 316 -28.69 -6.97 13.13
N MET A 317 -28.51 -7.17 11.83
CA MET A 317 -29.59 -7.51 10.90
C MET A 317 -29.17 -8.69 10.01
N PRO A 318 -29.55 -9.94 10.38
CA PRO A 318 -29.29 -11.12 9.57
C PRO A 318 -29.95 -11.02 8.19
N PHE A 319 -29.21 -11.38 7.15
CA PHE A 319 -29.61 -11.15 5.76
C PHE A 319 -29.97 -12.44 5.05
N GLY A 320 -31.12 -12.45 4.39
CA GLY A 320 -31.66 -13.60 3.68
C GLY A 320 -31.58 -13.48 2.16
N GLY A 321 -31.03 -12.39 1.60
CA GLY A 321 -30.98 -12.18 0.16
C GLY A 321 -32.02 -11.19 -0.35
N VAL A 322 -31.98 -10.97 -1.67
CA VAL A 322 -32.80 -9.99 -2.38
C VAL A 322 -33.67 -10.71 -3.40
N TYR A 323 -34.95 -10.37 -3.44
CA TYR A 323 -35.90 -10.83 -4.43
C TYR A 323 -36.10 -9.74 -5.48
N LEU A 324 -35.98 -10.11 -6.76
CA LEU A 324 -36.18 -9.22 -7.90
C LEU A 324 -37.27 -9.78 -8.84
N PRO A 325 -37.99 -8.93 -9.59
CA PRO A 325 -38.87 -9.39 -10.64
C PRO A 325 -38.07 -10.15 -11.72
N PRO A 326 -38.69 -11.12 -12.42
CA PRO A 326 -37.99 -11.97 -13.39
C PRO A 326 -37.47 -11.20 -14.62
N SER A 327 -37.95 -9.98 -14.83
CA SER A 327 -37.48 -9.07 -15.88
C SER A 327 -36.24 -8.25 -15.49
N ALA A 328 -35.79 -8.33 -14.23
CA ALA A 328 -34.64 -7.60 -13.73
C ALA A 328 -33.44 -8.51 -13.50
N SER A 329 -32.25 -7.91 -13.55
CA SER A 329 -30.97 -8.58 -13.35
C SER A 329 -30.27 -8.09 -12.08
N MET A 330 -29.36 -8.93 -11.56
CA MET A 330 -28.42 -8.55 -10.51
C MET A 330 -27.00 -8.92 -10.93
N TRP A 331 -26.05 -8.01 -10.75
CA TRP A 331 -24.64 -8.24 -11.08
C TRP A 331 -23.70 -7.76 -9.97
N GLN A 332 -22.47 -8.27 -9.98
CA GLN A 332 -21.47 -7.91 -8.98
C GLN A 332 -20.94 -6.49 -9.23
N VAL A 333 -20.69 -5.74 -8.17
CA VAL A 333 -19.99 -4.44 -8.22
C VAL A 333 -18.74 -4.49 -7.35
N MET A 334 -17.67 -3.85 -7.78
CA MET A 334 -16.41 -3.88 -7.03
C MET A 334 -16.31 -2.73 -6.03
N HIS A 335 -15.66 -3.04 -4.90
CA HIS A 335 -15.24 -2.03 -3.95
C HIS A 335 -14.22 -1.07 -4.57
N ARG A 336 -14.16 0.13 -4.03
CA ARG A 336 -13.23 1.18 -4.43
C ARG A 336 -12.41 1.62 -3.23
N GLY A 337 -11.21 2.10 -3.53
CA GLY A 337 -10.31 2.71 -2.57
C GLY A 337 -9.64 1.76 -1.58
N GLY A 338 -9.68 0.45 -1.81
CA GLY A 338 -9.10 -0.52 -0.88
C GLY A 338 -9.81 -0.59 0.47
N ARG A 339 -9.33 -1.48 1.33
CA ARG A 339 -9.89 -1.77 2.64
C ARG A 339 -9.36 -0.79 3.68
N PHE A 340 -10.27 -0.04 4.28
CA PHE A 340 -10.02 0.75 5.48
C PHE A 340 -10.52 -0.04 6.70
N MET A 341 -9.71 -0.10 7.75
CA MET A 341 -10.05 -0.79 8.99
C MET A 341 -9.71 0.06 10.20
N ALA A 342 -10.49 -0.07 11.27
CA ALA A 342 -10.14 0.44 12.58
C ALA A 342 -10.16 -0.69 13.62
N LEU A 343 -9.05 -0.89 14.34
CA LEU A 343 -9.02 -1.63 15.59
C LEU A 343 -9.23 -0.64 16.72
N CYS A 344 -10.37 -0.73 17.40
CA CYS A 344 -10.75 0.27 18.39
C CYS A 344 -11.66 -0.27 19.49
N ASP A 345 -12.15 0.65 20.31
CA ASP A 345 -13.05 0.41 21.43
C ASP A 345 -14.47 0.95 21.16
N SER A 346 -15.23 1.30 22.21
CA SER A 346 -16.59 1.84 22.11
C SER A 346 -16.68 3.17 21.36
N ILE A 347 -15.58 3.92 21.23
CA ILE A 347 -15.57 5.16 20.45
C ILE A 347 -15.75 4.85 18.95
N GLY A 348 -15.32 3.67 18.47
CA GLY A 348 -15.56 3.24 17.09
C GLY A 348 -16.70 2.24 16.91
N ASP A 349 -16.93 1.34 17.88
CA ASP A 349 -18.07 0.37 17.90
C ASP A 349 -19.42 1.10 17.98
N GLY A 350 -19.41 2.28 18.62
CA GLY A 350 -20.60 3.09 18.88
C GLY A 350 -21.17 2.84 20.29
N SER A 351 -22.09 3.71 20.69
CA SER A 351 -22.76 3.62 22.00
C SER A 351 -24.21 4.09 21.89
N ASN A 352 -24.93 4.05 23.00
CA ASN A 352 -26.28 4.61 23.09
C ASN A 352 -26.33 6.16 23.03
N GLN A 353 -25.18 6.85 22.92
CA GLN A 353 -25.12 8.30 22.77
C GLN A 353 -25.23 8.76 21.31
N ASN A 354 -25.18 7.83 20.35
CA ASN A 354 -25.39 8.10 18.94
C ASN A 354 -26.62 7.31 18.45
N THR A 355 -27.34 7.87 17.49
CA THR A 355 -28.54 7.25 16.92
C THR A 355 -28.26 6.60 15.55
N GLY A 356 -27.10 6.89 14.95
CA GLY A 356 -26.66 6.32 13.69
C GLY A 356 -26.29 4.84 13.71
N ALA A 357 -26.35 4.17 14.87
CA ALA A 357 -25.76 2.86 15.13
C ALA A 357 -24.25 2.81 14.74
N GLY A 358 -23.58 1.66 14.85
CA GLY A 358 -22.15 1.56 14.54
C GLY A 358 -21.75 2.03 13.13
N GLN A 359 -22.64 1.93 12.14
CA GLN A 359 -22.40 2.43 10.77
C GLN A 359 -22.54 3.96 10.59
N GLY A 360 -22.93 4.68 11.64
CA GLY A 360 -22.91 6.14 11.73
C GLY A 360 -21.65 6.71 12.39
N THR A 361 -20.76 5.84 12.90
CA THR A 361 -19.58 6.24 13.67
C THR A 361 -18.50 6.86 12.79
N TRP A 362 -17.48 7.40 13.45
CA TRP A 362 -16.35 8.03 12.77
C TRP A 362 -15.63 7.04 11.84
N VAL A 363 -15.62 5.73 12.14
CA VAL A 363 -14.90 4.71 11.36
C VAL A 363 -15.43 4.66 9.93
N HIS A 364 -16.74 4.45 9.78
CA HIS A 364 -17.39 4.36 8.47
C HIS A 364 -17.32 5.68 7.69
N ARG A 365 -17.44 6.81 8.39
CA ARG A 365 -17.35 8.15 7.78
C ARG A 365 -15.92 8.45 7.31
N THR A 366 -14.90 8.14 8.11
CA THR A 366 -13.49 8.29 7.73
C THR A 366 -13.18 7.46 6.50
N GLY A 367 -13.58 6.17 6.48
CA GLY A 367 -13.37 5.31 5.31
C GLY A 367 -13.95 5.92 4.02
N ARG A 368 -15.20 6.40 4.06
CA ARG A 368 -15.84 7.07 2.91
C ARG A 368 -15.12 8.35 2.49
N LEU A 369 -14.78 9.22 3.44
CA LEU A 369 -14.08 10.47 3.19
C LEU A 369 -12.65 10.25 2.64
N LEU A 370 -12.06 9.09 2.91
CA LEU A 370 -10.80 8.64 2.32
C LEU A 370 -10.97 7.82 1.02
N GLY A 371 -12.20 7.68 0.51
CA GLY A 371 -12.52 6.99 -0.73
C GLY A 371 -12.67 5.47 -0.64
N SER A 372 -12.58 4.88 0.56
CA SER A 372 -12.79 3.45 0.78
C SER A 372 -14.27 3.11 0.87
N THR A 373 -14.72 2.17 0.05
CA THR A 373 -16.06 1.56 0.20
C THR A 373 -16.02 0.29 1.05
N ASP A 374 -14.86 -0.36 1.20
CA ASP A 374 -14.69 -1.51 2.09
C ASP A 374 -14.19 -1.04 3.46
N VAL A 375 -15.11 -0.86 4.42
CA VAL A 375 -14.81 -0.30 5.74
C VAL A 375 -15.10 -1.31 6.83
N TRP A 376 -14.06 -1.66 7.59
CA TRP A 376 -14.09 -2.66 8.65
C TRP A 376 -13.95 -1.99 10.01
N GLU A 377 -15.02 -2.05 10.80
CA GLU A 377 -15.04 -1.57 12.17
C GLU A 377 -14.82 -2.76 13.11
N GLN A 378 -13.62 -2.83 13.69
CA GLN A 378 -13.20 -3.83 14.67
C GLN A 378 -13.17 -3.20 16.08
N GLY A 379 -14.21 -2.47 16.42
CA GLY A 379 -14.50 -1.94 17.73
C GLY A 379 -15.01 -3.01 18.68
N ARG A 380 -14.56 -2.96 19.94
CA ARG A 380 -15.23 -3.66 21.05
C ARG A 380 -15.28 -2.75 22.28
N GLY A 381 -16.48 -2.44 22.73
CA GLY A 381 -16.69 -1.61 23.92
C GLY A 381 -15.89 -2.09 25.14
N GLY A 382 -15.27 -1.14 25.84
CA GLY A 382 -14.49 -1.39 27.06
C GLY A 382 -13.13 -2.08 26.85
N THR A 383 -12.71 -2.33 25.61
CA THR A 383 -11.41 -2.95 25.31
C THR A 383 -10.30 -1.93 25.11
N GLY A 384 -9.06 -2.37 25.25
CA GLY A 384 -7.86 -1.54 25.13
C GLY A 384 -6.59 -2.38 24.98
N TYR A 385 -5.45 -1.77 25.26
CA TYR A 385 -4.13 -2.41 25.18
C TYR A 385 -3.95 -3.46 26.27
N ILE A 386 -4.33 -3.12 27.50
CA ILE A 386 -4.25 -4.01 28.68
C ILE A 386 -5.65 -4.36 29.22
N THR A 387 -6.67 -3.58 28.89
CA THR A 387 -8.05 -3.83 29.35
C THR A 387 -8.81 -4.73 28.36
N PRO A 388 -9.29 -5.93 28.76
CA PRO A 388 -9.94 -6.87 27.83
C PRO A 388 -11.43 -6.59 27.61
N GLY A 389 -12.03 -5.64 28.34
CA GLY A 389 -13.49 -5.48 28.38
C GLY A 389 -14.20 -6.79 28.71
N THR A 390 -15.28 -7.08 27.97
CA THR A 390 -15.98 -8.38 28.03
C THR A 390 -15.50 -9.39 27.00
N THR A 391 -14.41 -9.08 26.26
CA THR A 391 -13.90 -9.90 25.16
C THR A 391 -12.41 -10.20 25.34
N ALA A 392 -11.53 -9.45 24.68
CA ALA A 392 -10.09 -9.59 24.77
C ALA A 392 -9.37 -8.27 24.45
N THR A 393 -8.11 -8.17 24.86
CA THR A 393 -7.26 -6.99 24.59
C THR A 393 -6.95 -6.86 23.10
N PHE A 394 -6.50 -5.68 22.68
CA PHE A 394 -6.09 -5.42 21.30
C PHE A 394 -5.00 -6.41 20.82
N GLY A 395 -4.02 -6.74 21.66
CA GLY A 395 -2.97 -7.72 21.32
C GLY A 395 -3.51 -9.11 21.00
N THR A 396 -4.59 -9.54 21.67
CA THR A 396 -5.27 -10.82 21.38
C THR A 396 -6.13 -10.72 20.13
N ARG A 397 -6.79 -9.57 19.92
CA ARG A 397 -7.75 -9.38 18.84
C ARG A 397 -7.08 -9.13 17.49
N ALA A 398 -5.96 -8.40 17.42
CA ALA A 398 -5.33 -8.04 16.16
C ALA A 398 -4.99 -9.25 15.25
N PRO A 399 -4.41 -10.37 15.75
CA PRO A 399 -4.18 -11.58 14.94
C PRO A 399 -5.44 -12.25 14.38
N ILE A 400 -6.63 -11.91 14.90
CA ILE A 400 -7.90 -12.55 14.55
C ILE A 400 -8.77 -11.59 13.71
N ASP A 401 -8.92 -10.36 14.18
CA ASP A 401 -9.84 -9.36 13.67
C ASP A 401 -9.23 -8.49 12.57
N VAL A 402 -7.88 -8.44 12.49
CA VAL A 402 -7.16 -7.45 11.66
C VAL A 402 -6.24 -8.13 10.65
N ILE A 403 -5.24 -8.87 11.11
CA ILE A 403 -4.18 -9.41 10.26
C ILE A 403 -4.71 -10.33 9.14
N PRO A 404 -5.61 -11.29 9.41
CA PRO A 404 -6.13 -12.20 8.37
C PRO A 404 -6.89 -11.49 7.25
N TRP A 405 -7.36 -10.26 7.52
CA TRP A 405 -8.15 -9.46 6.59
C TRP A 405 -7.32 -8.42 5.85
N ALA A 406 -6.00 -8.37 6.06
CA ALA A 406 -5.04 -7.61 5.25
C ALA A 406 -5.54 -6.21 4.80
N PRO A 407 -5.91 -5.30 5.72
CA PRO A 407 -6.37 -3.98 5.34
C PRO A 407 -5.26 -3.20 4.63
N ASP A 408 -5.62 -2.40 3.62
CA ASP A 408 -4.71 -1.45 2.99
C ASP A 408 -4.40 -0.28 3.94
N ARG A 409 -5.39 0.08 4.77
CA ARG A 409 -5.34 1.18 5.72
C ARG A 409 -5.89 0.73 7.07
N LEU A 410 -5.12 0.94 8.13
CA LEU A 410 -5.50 0.62 9.50
C LEU A 410 -5.39 1.86 10.39
N VAL A 411 -6.42 2.09 11.19
CA VAL A 411 -6.33 2.95 12.38
C VAL A 411 -6.33 2.07 13.62
N ILE A 412 -5.41 2.31 14.54
CA ILE A 412 -5.44 1.71 15.88
C ILE A 412 -5.77 2.84 16.84
N TRP A 413 -6.93 2.75 17.51
CA TRP A 413 -7.35 3.79 18.45
C TRP A 413 -7.92 3.20 19.74
N GLY A 414 -7.20 3.42 20.84
CA GLY A 414 -7.59 2.99 22.18
C GLY A 414 -6.82 3.78 23.25
N GLY A 415 -6.79 3.27 24.48
CA GLY A 415 -6.11 3.91 25.62
C GLY A 415 -7.06 4.53 26.64
N TYR A 416 -8.29 4.90 26.25
CA TYR A 416 -9.25 5.44 27.20
C TYR A 416 -9.60 4.43 28.30
N ASN A 417 -9.85 3.17 27.93
CA ASN A 417 -10.16 2.09 28.87
C ASN A 417 -8.93 1.60 29.66
N ASP A 418 -7.73 2.04 29.28
CA ASP A 418 -6.46 1.66 29.91
C ASP A 418 -5.96 2.74 30.88
N ASN A 419 -6.52 3.96 30.86
CA ASN A 419 -5.85 5.14 31.41
C ASN A 419 -5.60 5.12 32.92
N SER A 420 -6.33 4.30 33.68
CA SER A 420 -6.12 4.08 35.12
C SER A 420 -5.04 3.02 35.43
N GLY A 421 -4.53 2.34 34.41
CA GLY A 421 -3.55 1.26 34.52
C GLY A 421 -2.10 1.74 34.54
N SER A 422 -1.19 0.76 34.69
CA SER A 422 0.24 1.01 34.70
C SER A 422 0.74 1.46 33.32
N GLN A 423 1.39 2.62 33.26
CA GLN A 423 1.97 3.15 32.03
C GLN A 423 3.04 2.23 31.43
N SER A 424 3.81 1.51 32.27
CA SER A 424 4.78 0.53 31.77
C SER A 424 4.11 -0.70 31.14
N ALA A 425 2.97 -1.14 31.69
CA ALA A 425 2.20 -2.25 31.12
C ALA A 425 1.53 -1.84 29.80
N ILE A 426 1.00 -0.61 29.72
CA ILE A 426 0.44 -0.05 28.49
C ILE A 426 1.54 0.06 27.41
N ALA A 427 2.71 0.57 27.77
CA ALA A 427 3.85 0.68 26.84
C ALA A 427 4.28 -0.68 26.28
N ALA A 428 4.40 -1.69 27.14
CA ALA A 428 4.76 -3.06 26.73
C ALA A 428 3.69 -3.65 25.78
N ALA A 429 2.42 -3.58 26.17
CA ALA A 429 1.32 -4.10 25.36
C ALA A 429 1.18 -3.38 24.01
N ALA A 430 1.38 -2.06 23.97
CA ALA A 430 1.40 -1.29 22.73
C ALA A 430 2.58 -1.68 21.83
N THR A 431 3.78 -1.84 22.40
CA THR A 431 4.98 -2.28 21.67
C THR A 431 4.76 -3.64 21.02
N ASP A 432 4.23 -4.61 21.78
CA ASP A 432 3.95 -5.96 21.28
C ASP A 432 2.89 -5.94 20.17
N LEU A 433 1.79 -5.22 20.38
CA LEU A 433 0.75 -5.06 19.36
C LEU A 433 1.31 -4.46 18.07
N TYR A 434 2.09 -3.37 18.17
CA TYR A 434 2.64 -2.67 17.01
C TYR A 434 3.64 -3.53 16.24
N ALA A 435 4.47 -4.30 16.94
CA ALA A 435 5.39 -5.27 16.34
C ALA A 435 4.62 -6.37 15.58
N VAL A 436 3.57 -6.93 16.19
CA VAL A 436 2.70 -7.94 15.58
C VAL A 436 2.00 -7.39 14.33
N ILE A 437 1.46 -6.18 14.37
CA ILE A 437 0.86 -5.52 13.20
C ILE A 437 1.92 -5.28 12.11
N ARG A 438 3.14 -4.86 12.46
CA ARG A 438 4.19 -4.58 11.47
C ARG A 438 4.61 -5.85 10.73
N ALA A 439 4.76 -6.95 11.47
CA ALA A 439 5.10 -8.24 10.90
C ALA A 439 3.96 -8.81 10.04
N GLY A 440 2.72 -8.69 10.50
CA GLY A 440 1.55 -9.24 9.81
C GLY A 440 1.06 -8.42 8.63
N LEU A 441 1.27 -7.09 8.65
CA LEU A 441 0.74 -6.14 7.66
C LEU A 441 1.83 -5.19 7.13
N PRO A 442 2.91 -5.71 6.50
CA PRO A 442 4.05 -4.88 6.07
C PRO A 442 3.69 -3.86 4.96
N LYS A 443 2.53 -4.03 4.31
CA LYS A 443 2.04 -3.15 3.24
C LYS A 443 0.97 -2.16 3.70
N ALA A 444 0.40 -2.35 4.89
CA ALA A 444 -0.70 -1.50 5.36
C ALA A 444 -0.18 -0.12 5.76
N GLN A 445 -0.90 0.91 5.37
CA GLN A 445 -0.73 2.24 5.95
C GLN A 445 -1.41 2.24 7.32
N VAL A 446 -0.62 2.42 8.38
CA VAL A 446 -1.13 2.39 9.76
C VAL A 446 -1.05 3.78 10.35
N LEU A 447 -2.12 4.24 11.01
CA LEU A 447 -2.14 5.43 11.86
C LEU A 447 -2.54 5.02 13.27
N VAL A 448 -1.71 5.39 14.25
CA VAL A 448 -2.07 5.24 15.67
C VAL A 448 -2.74 6.53 16.14
N ALA A 449 -3.88 6.40 16.80
CA ALA A 449 -4.50 7.51 17.52
C ALA A 449 -4.35 7.31 19.03
N GLY A 450 -3.96 8.39 19.70
CA GLY A 450 -3.73 8.44 21.13
C GLY A 450 -4.98 8.38 21.99
N CYS A 451 -4.79 8.63 23.29
CA CYS A 451 -5.84 8.44 24.29
C CYS A 451 -7.00 9.44 24.06
N TRP A 452 -8.23 8.95 24.11
CA TRP A 452 -9.41 9.79 23.92
C TRP A 452 -9.59 10.79 25.07
N ALA A 453 -9.93 12.04 24.75
CA ALA A 453 -10.07 13.13 25.70
C ALA A 453 -11.42 13.86 25.54
N PRO A 454 -12.50 13.36 26.16
CA PRO A 454 -13.85 13.87 25.91
C PRO A 454 -14.19 15.18 26.65
N THR A 455 -13.42 15.56 27.67
CA THR A 455 -13.83 16.63 28.61
C THR A 455 -13.38 18.04 28.21
N GLY A 456 -12.49 18.17 27.22
CA GLY A 456 -11.82 19.43 26.90
C GLY A 456 -10.78 19.91 27.92
N SER A 457 -10.70 19.23 29.07
CA SER A 457 -9.69 19.39 30.11
C SER A 457 -9.24 17.99 30.54
N PRO A 458 -8.37 17.33 29.76
CA PRO A 458 -8.01 15.94 29.97
C PRO A 458 -7.31 15.74 31.31
N ALA A 459 -7.67 14.66 32.02
CA ALA A 459 -7.01 14.27 33.25
C ALA A 459 -5.55 13.86 33.01
N THR A 460 -4.70 13.97 34.03
CA THR A 460 -3.29 13.56 33.96
C THR A 460 -3.13 12.11 33.48
N SER A 461 -4.02 11.20 33.86
CA SER A 461 -4.01 9.81 33.41
C SER A 461 -4.19 9.66 31.89
N ILE A 462 -5.07 10.46 31.29
CA ILE A 462 -5.31 10.51 29.85
C ILE A 462 -4.09 11.07 29.13
N ILE A 463 -3.51 12.16 29.64
CA ILE A 463 -2.29 12.78 29.08
C ILE A 463 -1.12 11.79 29.12
N ASN A 464 -0.88 11.13 30.26
CA ASN A 464 0.20 10.15 30.40
C ASN A 464 0.04 8.97 29.45
N THR A 465 -1.21 8.49 29.28
CA THR A 465 -1.50 7.37 28.37
C THR A 465 -1.32 7.78 26.91
N ASP A 466 -1.76 8.99 26.53
CA ASP A 466 -1.53 9.55 25.19
C ASP A 466 -0.04 9.60 24.84
N GLU A 467 0.77 10.13 25.76
CA GLU A 467 2.22 10.25 25.60
C GLU A 467 2.94 8.89 25.57
N THR A 468 2.48 7.94 26.38
CA THR A 468 2.96 6.55 26.36
C THR A 468 2.73 5.91 25.00
N LEU A 469 1.52 6.06 24.45
CA LEU A 469 1.17 5.51 23.13
C LEU A 469 1.91 6.21 22.00
N ARG A 470 2.13 7.53 22.10
CA ARG A 470 2.95 8.31 21.15
C ARG A 470 4.38 7.76 21.08
N SER A 471 5.00 7.56 22.23
CA SER A 471 6.38 7.06 22.32
C SER A 471 6.51 5.62 21.77
N ALA A 472 5.54 4.76 22.07
CA ALA A 472 5.49 3.40 21.52
C ALA A 472 5.28 3.39 20.00
N ALA A 473 4.42 4.27 19.48
CA ALA A 473 4.15 4.37 18.04
C ALA A 473 5.41 4.84 17.27
N ALA A 474 6.11 5.86 17.77
CA ALA A 474 7.36 6.34 17.19
C ALA A 474 8.43 5.24 17.17
N SER A 475 8.57 4.49 18.27
CA SER A 475 9.52 3.37 18.37
C SER A 475 9.21 2.24 17.38
N ALA A 476 7.92 2.03 17.07
CA ALA A 476 7.49 1.05 16.08
C ALA A 476 7.48 1.58 14.64
N GLY A 477 7.85 2.85 14.42
CA GLY A 477 7.86 3.47 13.11
C GLY A 477 6.47 3.78 12.56
N TYR A 478 5.47 4.02 13.41
CA TYR A 478 4.11 4.38 13.01
C TYR A 478 3.82 5.86 13.24
N PRO A 479 3.13 6.53 12.30
CA PRO A 479 2.63 7.87 12.54
C PRO A 479 1.58 7.85 13.66
N PHE A 480 1.49 8.96 14.36
CA PHE A 480 0.64 9.12 15.54
C PHE A 480 -0.16 10.42 15.48
N VAL A 481 -1.42 10.39 15.90
CA VAL A 481 -2.20 11.60 16.17
C VAL A 481 -2.70 11.61 17.60
N SER A 482 -2.47 12.73 18.30
CA SER A 482 -2.94 12.95 19.67
C SER A 482 -4.33 13.60 19.67
N PRO A 483 -5.38 12.96 20.21
CA PRO A 483 -6.65 13.65 20.48
C PRO A 483 -6.52 14.73 21.56
N VAL A 484 -5.57 14.55 22.49
CA VAL A 484 -5.28 15.46 23.61
C VAL A 484 -4.74 16.81 23.11
N THR A 485 -3.75 16.79 22.23
CA THR A 485 -3.07 18.02 21.76
C THR A 485 -3.46 18.42 20.35
N GLY A 486 -3.91 17.46 19.52
CA GLY A 486 -4.10 17.64 18.08
C GLY A 486 -2.83 17.54 17.25
N ASN A 487 -1.69 17.25 17.88
CA ASN A 487 -0.43 17.09 17.17
C ASN A 487 -0.44 15.80 16.37
N ILE A 488 0.11 15.87 15.16
CA ILE A 488 0.27 14.76 14.23
C ILE A 488 1.77 14.56 14.04
N TYR A 489 2.23 13.35 14.30
CA TYR A 489 3.62 12.94 14.17
C TYR A 489 3.75 11.97 13.02
N ASP A 490 4.83 12.10 12.26
CA ASP A 490 5.18 11.14 11.21
C ASP A 490 5.71 9.82 11.79
N ALA A 491 6.02 8.87 10.90
CA ALA A 491 6.54 7.56 11.27
C ALA A 491 7.90 7.60 11.99
N THR A 492 8.64 8.70 11.93
CA THR A 492 9.92 8.88 12.64
C THR A 492 9.75 9.52 14.03
N GLY A 493 8.52 9.90 14.38
CA GLY A 493 8.19 10.58 15.63
C GLY A 493 8.37 12.11 15.57
N ASN A 494 8.61 12.68 14.40
CA ASN A 494 8.71 14.13 14.22
C ASN A 494 7.33 14.74 14.04
N LEU A 495 7.13 15.96 14.56
CA LEU A 495 5.88 16.70 14.39
C LEU A 495 5.70 17.09 12.91
N ALA A 496 4.63 16.61 12.30
CA ALA A 496 4.30 16.82 10.88
C ALA A 496 3.24 17.89 10.68
N ALA A 497 2.25 17.97 11.57
CA ALA A 497 1.17 18.95 11.51
C ALA A 497 0.48 19.10 12.88
N GLU A 498 -0.32 20.17 13.01
CA GLU A 498 -1.09 20.44 14.22
C GLU A 498 -2.54 20.77 13.87
N GLN A 499 -3.47 20.29 14.69
CA GLN A 499 -4.90 20.58 14.57
C GLN A 499 -5.49 21.20 15.86
N GLY A 500 -4.68 21.33 16.92
CA GLY A 500 -5.12 21.67 18.30
C GLY A 500 -5.98 20.58 18.96
N PRO A 501 -6.26 20.63 20.28
CA PRO A 501 -7.01 19.59 20.98
C PRO A 501 -8.32 19.24 20.29
N TRP A 502 -8.65 17.96 20.19
CA TRP A 502 -9.82 17.51 19.43
C TRP A 502 -11.10 17.98 20.10
N ILE A 503 -11.21 17.89 21.42
CA ILE A 503 -12.31 18.49 22.16
C ILE A 503 -11.76 19.62 23.01
N ARG A 504 -12.40 20.78 22.94
CA ARG A 504 -12.18 21.91 23.87
C ARG A 504 -13.37 22.04 24.81
N ALA A 505 -13.19 22.67 25.96
CA ALA A 505 -14.24 22.81 26.98
C ALA A 505 -15.57 23.35 26.41
N GLY A 506 -15.52 24.35 25.51
CA GLY A 506 -16.71 24.91 24.85
C GLY A 506 -17.38 24.02 23.80
N GLN A 507 -16.79 22.88 23.44
CA GLN A 507 -17.29 21.96 22.41
C GLN A 507 -17.89 20.67 22.98
N VAL A 508 -17.70 20.41 24.28
CA VAL A 508 -18.14 19.16 24.93
C VAL A 508 -19.63 18.92 24.70
N ALA A 509 -20.47 19.91 25.00
CA ALA A 509 -21.92 19.79 24.84
C ALA A 509 -22.38 19.61 23.38
N ALA A 510 -21.56 19.98 22.39
CA ALA A 510 -21.89 19.82 20.98
C ALA A 510 -21.57 18.41 20.46
N TYR A 511 -20.54 17.75 21.01
CA TYR A 511 -19.96 16.54 20.43
C TYR A 511 -19.97 15.32 21.35
N ILE A 512 -20.16 15.50 22.64
CA ILE A 512 -20.11 14.42 23.64
C ILE A 512 -21.49 14.21 24.24
N GLY A 513 -21.86 12.94 24.39
CA GLY A 513 -23.13 12.52 24.95
C GLY A 513 -23.27 12.82 26.43
N ALA A 514 -24.45 12.50 26.97
CA ALA A 514 -24.79 12.73 28.36
C ALA A 514 -23.95 11.89 29.34
N ASP A 515 -23.30 10.82 28.86
CA ASP A 515 -22.38 10.01 29.65
C ASP A 515 -20.98 10.63 29.82
N ALA A 516 -20.73 11.80 29.21
CA ALA A 516 -19.46 12.53 29.25
C ALA A 516 -18.26 11.76 28.65
N VAL A 517 -18.50 10.69 27.89
CA VAL A 517 -17.46 9.84 27.29
C VAL A 517 -17.65 9.72 25.79
N HIS A 518 -18.83 9.29 25.36
CA HIS A 518 -19.03 8.85 23.98
C HIS A 518 -19.47 10.00 23.08
N PRO A 519 -19.04 10.03 21.81
CA PRO A 519 -19.47 11.04 20.87
C PRO A 519 -20.97 10.90 20.53
N THR A 520 -21.64 12.04 20.32
CA THR A 520 -22.96 12.07 19.67
C THR A 520 -22.83 11.83 18.17
N ASP A 521 -23.93 11.77 17.41
CA ASP A 521 -23.87 11.71 15.94
C ASP A 521 -23.07 12.89 15.36
N ALA A 522 -23.27 14.10 15.89
CA ALA A 522 -22.49 15.28 15.51
C ALA A 522 -21.00 15.13 15.89
N GLY A 523 -20.73 14.53 17.05
CA GLY A 523 -19.38 14.18 17.49
C GLY A 523 -18.70 13.20 16.53
N HIS A 524 -19.37 12.15 16.07
CA HIS A 524 -18.79 11.22 15.09
C HIS A 524 -18.51 11.87 13.73
N VAL A 525 -19.36 12.79 13.26
CA VAL A 525 -19.08 13.59 12.06
C VAL A 525 -17.83 14.45 12.27
N TYR A 526 -17.71 15.10 13.42
CA TYR A 526 -16.55 15.89 13.77
C TYR A 526 -15.27 15.05 13.82
N LEU A 527 -15.29 13.93 14.54
CA LEU A 527 -14.16 13.00 14.67
C LEU A 527 -13.70 12.43 13.33
N ALA A 528 -14.63 12.10 12.43
CA ALA A 528 -14.28 11.63 11.10
C ALA A 528 -13.43 12.65 10.32
N ARG A 529 -13.81 13.94 10.38
CA ARG A 529 -13.03 15.01 9.72
C ARG A 529 -11.66 15.21 10.35
N ARG A 530 -11.56 15.14 11.68
CA ARG A 530 -10.29 15.20 12.41
C ARG A 530 -9.35 14.07 12.01
N MET A 531 -9.89 12.85 11.95
CA MET A 531 -9.17 11.65 11.55
C MET A 531 -8.72 11.73 10.09
N VAL A 532 -9.60 12.15 9.17
CA VAL A 532 -9.26 12.32 7.74
C VAL A 532 -8.14 13.35 7.57
N ALA A 533 -8.20 14.48 8.26
CA ALA A 533 -7.15 15.48 8.22
C ALA A 533 -5.83 14.97 8.82
N ALA A 534 -5.89 14.14 9.87
CA ALA A 534 -4.70 13.54 10.48
C ALA A 534 -4.06 12.51 9.55
N TYR A 535 -4.87 11.64 8.96
CA TYR A 535 -4.43 10.66 7.97
C TYR A 535 -3.82 11.34 6.74
N ALA A 536 -4.48 12.37 6.21
CA ALA A 536 -3.96 13.11 5.07
C ALA A 536 -2.59 13.73 5.34
N ALA A 537 -2.34 14.24 6.55
CA ALA A 537 -1.05 14.82 6.93
C ALA A 537 0.09 13.78 6.99
N THR A 538 -0.24 12.49 7.09
CA THR A 538 0.76 11.40 7.11
C THR A 538 0.92 10.73 5.74
N LEU A 539 0.09 11.11 4.74
CA LEU A 539 0.20 10.61 3.37
C LEU A 539 1.21 11.40 2.54
N PRO A 540 1.94 10.74 1.62
CA PRO A 540 2.76 11.42 0.63
C PRO A 540 1.89 12.30 -0.29
N ALA A 541 2.55 13.31 -0.88
CA ALA A 541 1.92 14.31 -1.75
C ALA A 541 1.30 13.72 -3.05
#